data_AF-A0A928VRG9-F1
#
_entry.id   AF-A0A928VRG9-F1
#
_cell.length_a   1.000
_cell.length_b   1.000
_cell.length_c   1.000
_cell.angle_alpha   90.00
_cell.angle_beta   90.00
_cell.angle_gamma   90.00
#
_symmetry.space_group_name_H-M   'P 1'
#
loop_
_entity.id
_entity.type
_entity.pdbx_description
1 polymer ?
#
loop_
_entity_poly.entity_id
_entity_poly.type
_entity_poly.pdbx_seq_one_letter_code
_entity_poly.pdbx_strand_id
1 'polypeptide(L)'
;MNLSNANTVKNLEAAFAGEAMANRKYLFFADVARKLGLSGLAKLFRDTANQETEHAFAHFRLMHPELDINNIDTLSDAEKQNIAARCLALAIAGETYEYQTMYPEFAAMARIDRDAVAANEFTAQAQESAAHAAIFKTAAKNFGFLTSIEQHHAEQYHEALTILKGGLPKIRAAKAEPTTQKWICRQCSMIYDPVVGDPDSGIAPGTPFADIPDDWHCPICGATKSTFMIYAEVEAA
;
A
#
# COMPACT_ATOMS: atom_id res chain seq x y z
N MET A 1 16.94 -10.27 -10.55
CA MET A 1 17.43 -10.79 -9.25
C MET A 1 16.45 -11.85 -8.73
N ASN A 2 16.90 -12.87 -8.00
CA ASN A 2 15.96 -13.80 -7.36
C ASN A 2 15.50 -13.26 -5.99
N LEU A 3 14.30 -12.67 -5.96
CA LEU A 3 13.70 -12.12 -4.73
C LEU A 3 13.25 -13.20 -3.73
N SER A 4 13.32 -14.50 -4.09
CA SER A 4 13.06 -15.60 -3.14
C SER A 4 14.17 -15.78 -2.10
N ASN A 5 15.32 -15.12 -2.27
CA ASN A 5 16.40 -15.13 -1.29
C ASN A 5 16.15 -14.08 -0.20
N ALA A 6 15.45 -14.50 0.86
CA ALA A 6 15.00 -13.62 1.94
C ALA A 6 16.14 -12.82 2.61
N ASN A 7 17.36 -13.37 2.71
CA ASN A 7 18.48 -12.65 3.32
C ASN A 7 18.98 -11.53 2.41
N THR A 8 19.03 -11.77 1.10
CA THR A 8 19.45 -10.75 0.14
C THR A 8 18.45 -9.59 0.08
N VAL A 9 17.15 -9.88 0.13
CA VAL A 9 16.10 -8.84 0.19
C VAL A 9 16.26 -7.99 1.45
N LYS A 10 16.40 -8.61 2.62
CA LYS A 10 16.64 -7.89 3.89
C LYS A 10 17.90 -7.01 3.84
N ASN A 11 18.97 -7.51 3.23
CA ASN A 11 20.21 -6.74 3.10
C ASN A 11 20.02 -5.53 2.17
N LEU A 12 19.23 -5.65 1.10
CA LEU A 12 18.91 -4.53 0.22
C LEU A 12 18.00 -3.50 0.89
N GLU A 13 17.01 -3.94 1.67
CA GLU A 13 16.16 -3.04 2.47
C GLU A 13 16.99 -2.27 3.48
N ALA A 14 17.90 -2.96 4.19
CA ALA A 14 18.81 -2.34 5.14
C ALA A 14 19.78 -1.36 4.47
N ALA A 15 20.31 -1.70 3.29
CA ALA A 15 21.15 -0.80 2.50
C ALA A 15 20.37 0.44 2.05
N PHE A 16 19.17 0.27 1.48
CA PHE A 16 18.30 1.37 1.09
C PHE A 16 18.01 2.32 2.25
N ALA A 17 17.64 1.77 3.43
CA ALA A 17 17.43 2.57 4.63
C ALA A 17 18.72 3.28 5.08
N GLY A 18 19.87 2.61 5.02
CA GLY A 18 21.18 3.16 5.32
C GLY A 18 21.53 4.37 4.46
N GLU A 19 21.40 4.24 3.13
CA GLU A 19 21.68 5.30 2.18
C GLU A 19 20.69 6.47 2.29
N ALA A 20 19.41 6.18 2.54
CA ALA A 20 18.41 7.21 2.81
C ALA A 20 18.75 8.03 4.06
N MET A 21 19.19 7.37 5.14
CA MET A 21 19.66 8.06 6.35
C MET A 21 20.93 8.88 6.09
N ALA A 22 21.89 8.34 5.33
CA ALA A 22 23.13 9.03 4.98
C ALA A 22 22.84 10.31 4.16
N ASN A 23 22.00 10.20 3.12
CA ASN A 23 21.53 11.34 2.34
C ASN A 23 20.97 12.46 3.22
N ARG A 24 20.03 12.15 4.12
CA ARG A 24 19.39 13.16 4.99
C ARG A 24 20.38 13.81 5.96
N LYS A 25 21.32 13.04 6.51
CA LYS A 25 22.41 13.57 7.35
C LYS A 25 23.31 14.52 6.57
N TYR A 26 23.73 14.14 5.36
CA TYR A 26 24.65 14.97 4.57
C TYR A 26 23.99 16.26 4.07
N LEU A 27 22.69 16.24 3.73
CA LEU A 27 21.96 17.47 3.45
C LEU A 27 21.90 18.41 4.67
N PHE A 28 21.69 17.85 5.87
CA PHE A 28 21.74 18.63 7.10
C PHE A 28 23.15 19.19 7.37
N PHE A 29 24.20 18.39 7.19
CA PHE A 29 25.59 18.84 7.34
C PHE A 29 25.96 19.92 6.33
N ALA A 30 25.44 19.84 5.11
CA ALA A 30 25.60 20.90 4.12
C ALA A 30 24.98 22.23 4.57
N ASP A 31 23.81 22.19 5.22
CA ASP A 31 23.18 23.38 5.79
C ASP A 31 24.04 23.97 6.91
N VAL A 32 24.53 23.14 7.82
CA VAL A 32 25.44 23.54 8.91
C VAL A 32 26.71 24.17 8.34
N ALA A 33 27.40 23.49 7.42
CA ALA A 33 28.63 23.99 6.81
C ALA A 33 28.43 25.34 6.08
N ARG A 34 27.28 25.51 5.42
CA ARG A 34 26.91 26.80 4.81
C ARG A 34 26.76 27.91 5.85
N LYS A 35 26.05 27.65 6.95
CA LYS A 35 25.88 28.62 8.05
C LYS A 35 27.20 29.03 8.70
N LEU A 36 28.21 28.14 8.67
CA LEU A 36 29.57 28.40 9.13
C LEU A 36 30.47 29.12 8.10
N GLY A 37 29.95 29.45 6.90
CA GLY A 37 30.74 30.07 5.83
C GLY A 37 31.67 29.12 5.08
N LEU A 38 31.56 27.80 5.31
CA LEU A 38 32.39 26.76 4.69
C LEU A 38 31.77 26.27 3.37
N SER A 39 31.65 27.17 2.38
CA SER A 39 30.92 26.91 1.13
C SER A 39 31.43 25.70 0.34
N GLY A 40 32.75 25.47 0.32
CA GLY A 40 33.33 24.28 -0.35
C GLY A 40 32.92 22.97 0.31
N LEU A 41 32.94 22.91 1.64
CA LEU A 41 32.51 21.74 2.41
C LEU A 41 30.99 21.52 2.31
N ALA A 42 30.21 22.62 2.31
CA ALA A 42 28.78 22.55 2.09
C ALA A 42 28.43 21.95 0.72
N LYS A 43 29.17 22.33 -0.33
CA LYS A 43 29.01 21.75 -1.67
C LYS A 43 29.34 20.25 -1.65
N LEU A 44 30.49 19.87 -1.06
CA LEU A 44 30.90 18.47 -0.96
C LEU A 44 29.81 17.61 -0.31
N PHE A 45 29.25 18.03 0.83
CA PHE A 45 28.18 17.30 1.49
C PHE A 45 26.92 17.16 0.62
N ARG A 46 26.53 18.18 -0.16
CA ARG A 46 25.39 18.06 -1.08
C ARG A 46 25.68 17.11 -2.24
N ASP A 47 26.87 17.20 -2.81
CA ASP A 47 27.28 16.31 -3.91
C ASP A 47 27.29 14.85 -3.42
N THR A 48 27.81 14.59 -2.21
CA THR A 48 27.78 13.25 -1.60
C THR A 48 26.36 12.81 -1.28
N ALA A 49 25.49 13.69 -0.75
CA ALA A 49 24.08 13.35 -0.53
C ALA A 49 23.40 12.90 -1.83
N ASN A 50 23.67 13.57 -2.95
CA ASN A 50 23.15 13.17 -4.26
C ASN A 50 23.66 11.80 -4.70
N GLN A 51 24.91 11.44 -4.38
CA GLN A 51 25.44 10.09 -4.64
C GLN A 51 24.72 9.04 -3.80
N GLU A 52 24.43 9.31 -2.52
CA GLU A 52 23.66 8.38 -1.70
C GLU A 52 22.22 8.21 -2.17
N THR A 53 21.62 9.23 -2.81
CA THR A 53 20.35 9.07 -3.51
C THR A 53 20.46 8.03 -4.64
N GLU A 54 21.51 8.10 -5.45
CA GLU A 54 21.71 7.14 -6.54
C GLU A 54 22.01 5.72 -6.02
N HIS A 55 22.76 5.58 -4.91
CA HIS A 55 22.96 4.30 -4.24
C HIS A 55 21.62 3.72 -3.73
N ALA A 56 20.82 4.53 -3.04
CA ALA A 56 19.49 4.13 -2.59
C ALA A 56 18.62 3.68 -3.78
N PHE A 57 18.59 4.44 -4.87
CA PHE A 57 17.83 4.07 -6.07
C PHE A 57 18.36 2.80 -6.74
N ALA A 58 19.68 2.57 -6.76
CA ALA A 58 20.24 1.32 -7.27
C ALA A 58 19.76 0.11 -6.45
N HIS A 59 19.75 0.21 -5.11
CA HIS A 59 19.20 -0.85 -4.26
C HIS A 59 17.69 -1.03 -4.46
N PHE A 60 16.94 0.06 -4.57
CA PHE A 60 15.50 0.01 -4.79
C PHE A 60 15.13 -0.64 -6.12
N ARG A 61 15.87 -0.35 -7.21
CA ARG A 61 15.69 -1.02 -8.52
C ARG A 61 15.97 -2.52 -8.47
N LEU A 62 16.90 -2.97 -7.63
CA LEU A 62 17.14 -4.41 -7.44
C LEU A 62 15.97 -5.12 -6.73
N MET A 63 15.30 -4.43 -5.81
CA MET A 63 14.10 -4.92 -5.11
C MET A 63 12.84 -4.82 -5.99
N HIS A 64 12.77 -3.79 -6.82
CA HIS A 64 11.64 -3.45 -7.68
C HIS A 64 12.06 -3.33 -9.15
N PRO A 65 12.54 -4.41 -9.78
CA PRO A 65 12.97 -4.38 -11.17
C PRO A 65 11.83 -4.04 -12.14
N GLU A 66 10.57 -4.26 -11.73
CA GLU A 66 9.38 -3.86 -12.48
C GLU A 66 9.24 -2.33 -12.63
N LEU A 67 9.95 -1.54 -11.81
CA LEU A 67 9.93 -0.08 -11.84
C LEU A 67 11.14 0.53 -12.58
N ASP A 68 12.08 -0.29 -13.03
CA ASP A 68 13.30 0.16 -13.71
C ASP A 68 13.04 0.38 -15.21
N ILE A 69 12.49 1.54 -15.55
CA ILE A 69 12.11 1.89 -16.93
C ILE A 69 13.33 2.40 -17.70
N ASN A 70 13.84 1.58 -18.61
CA ASN A 70 14.96 1.93 -19.49
C ASN A 70 14.56 2.71 -20.75
N ASN A 71 13.34 2.49 -21.26
CA ASN A 71 12.80 3.23 -22.39
C ASN A 71 11.28 3.37 -22.23
N ILE A 72 10.78 4.60 -22.10
CA ILE A 72 9.35 4.87 -21.93
C ILE A 72 8.56 4.65 -23.22
N ASP A 73 9.19 4.82 -24.39
CA ASP A 73 8.54 4.73 -25.70
C ASP A 73 8.19 3.28 -26.07
N THR A 74 8.80 2.31 -25.38
CA THR A 74 8.49 0.88 -25.57
C THR A 74 7.31 0.40 -24.74
N LEU A 75 6.81 1.22 -23.81
CA LEU A 75 5.70 0.85 -22.94
C LEU A 75 4.35 1.21 -23.58
N SER A 76 3.44 0.24 -23.59
CA SER A 76 2.02 0.47 -23.82
C SER A 76 1.39 1.29 -22.68
N ASP A 77 0.22 1.88 -22.94
CA ASP A 77 -0.50 2.63 -21.90
C ASP A 77 -0.93 1.73 -20.73
N ALA A 78 -1.24 0.47 -21.00
CA ALA A 78 -1.55 -0.51 -19.95
C ALA A 78 -0.33 -0.80 -19.05
N GLU A 79 0.87 -0.93 -19.63
CA GLU A 79 2.10 -1.13 -18.84
C GLU A 79 2.44 0.10 -18.00
N LYS A 80 2.27 1.31 -18.55
CA LYS A 80 2.44 2.56 -17.80
C LYS A 80 1.46 2.64 -16.62
N GLN A 81 0.21 2.25 -16.83
CA GLN A 81 -0.80 2.19 -15.77
C GLN A 81 -0.43 1.17 -14.69
N ASN A 82 0.01 -0.04 -15.06
CA ASN A 82 0.44 -1.07 -14.09
C ASN A 82 1.63 -0.61 -13.24
N ILE A 83 2.60 0.07 -13.85
CA ILE A 83 3.77 0.63 -13.13
C ILE A 83 3.31 1.72 -12.15
N ALA A 84 2.44 2.64 -12.58
CA ALA A 84 1.90 3.68 -11.70
C ALA A 84 1.08 3.10 -10.54
N ALA A 85 0.25 2.08 -10.82
CA ALA A 85 -0.50 1.34 -9.81
C ALA A 85 0.44 0.68 -8.78
N ARG A 86 1.54 0.08 -9.24
CA ARG A 86 2.56 -0.51 -8.37
C ARG A 86 3.22 0.52 -7.45
N CYS A 87 3.56 1.71 -7.96
CA CYS A 87 4.10 2.78 -7.13
C CYS A 87 3.12 3.21 -6.02
N LEU A 88 1.84 3.37 -6.36
CA LEU A 88 0.80 3.69 -5.37
C LEU A 88 0.61 2.57 -4.35
N ALA A 89 0.64 1.31 -4.78
CA ALA A 89 0.56 0.17 -3.88
C ALA A 89 1.70 0.15 -2.86
N LEU A 90 2.94 0.42 -3.28
CA LEU A 90 4.10 0.51 -2.39
C LEU A 90 3.97 1.69 -1.41
N ALA A 91 3.51 2.85 -1.87
CA ALA A 91 3.27 4.01 -1.00
C ALA A 91 2.19 3.72 0.05
N ILE A 92 1.04 3.14 -0.36
CA ILE A 92 -0.03 2.75 0.57
C ILE A 92 0.47 1.73 1.58
N ALA A 93 1.27 0.74 1.15
CA ALA A 93 1.82 -0.28 2.02
C ALA A 93 2.77 0.31 3.08
N GLY A 94 3.65 1.23 2.67
CA GLY A 94 4.56 1.96 3.57
C GLY A 94 3.80 2.74 4.63
N GLU A 95 2.91 3.63 4.21
CA GLU A 95 2.08 4.42 5.13
C GLU A 95 1.24 3.52 6.05
N THR A 96 0.66 2.44 5.50
CA THR A 96 -0.11 1.48 6.29
C THR A 96 0.71 0.79 7.38
N TYR A 97 1.94 0.38 7.07
CA TYR A 97 2.85 -0.15 8.06
C TYR A 97 3.18 0.88 9.15
N GLU A 98 3.42 2.13 8.74
CA GLU A 98 3.77 3.23 9.64
C GLU A 98 2.66 3.53 10.66
N TYR A 99 1.43 3.79 10.22
CA TYR A 99 0.34 4.15 11.13
C TYR A 99 -0.30 2.97 11.88
N GLN A 100 -0.19 1.74 11.38
CA GLN A 100 -0.78 0.57 12.06
C GLN A 100 0.19 -0.18 12.95
N THR A 101 1.49 -0.12 12.66
CA THR A 101 2.51 -0.94 13.34
C THR A 101 3.63 -0.08 13.90
N MET A 102 4.43 0.55 13.05
CA MET A 102 5.71 1.16 13.46
C MET A 102 5.53 2.28 14.48
N TYR A 103 4.76 3.32 14.15
CA TYR A 103 4.59 4.45 15.05
C TYR A 103 3.80 4.14 16.31
N PRO A 104 2.72 3.31 16.27
CA PRO A 104 2.08 2.82 17.50
C PRO A 104 3.03 2.08 18.44
N GLU A 105 3.86 1.16 17.91
CA GLU A 105 4.85 0.43 18.71
C GLU A 105 5.91 1.38 19.29
N PHE A 106 6.39 2.34 18.50
CA PHE A 106 7.37 3.34 18.95
C PHE A 106 6.78 4.26 20.03
N ALA A 107 5.54 4.71 19.88
CA ALA A 107 4.86 5.50 20.89
C ALA A 107 4.65 4.71 22.19
N ALA A 108 4.34 3.41 22.10
CA ALA A 108 4.23 2.54 23.27
C ALA A 108 5.57 2.38 24.01
N MET A 109 6.67 2.14 23.27
CA MET A 109 8.01 2.07 23.83
C MET A 109 8.45 3.40 24.46
N ALA A 110 8.23 4.53 23.80
CA ALA A 110 8.54 5.85 24.35
C ALA A 110 7.80 6.13 25.67
N ARG A 111 6.54 5.65 25.81
CA ARG A 111 5.80 5.76 27.09
C ARG A 111 6.42 4.89 28.19
N ILE A 112 6.93 3.70 27.88
CA ILE A 112 7.67 2.85 28.82
C ILE A 112 8.93 3.56 29.31
N ASP A 113 9.64 4.22 28.38
CA ASP A 113 10.85 5.00 28.66
C ASP A 113 10.56 6.35 29.34
N ARG A 114 9.28 6.69 29.53
CA ARG A 114 8.78 7.96 30.09
C ARG A 114 9.19 9.19 29.27
N ASP A 115 9.40 9.02 27.97
CA ASP A 115 9.64 10.11 27.02
C ASP A 115 8.31 10.56 26.38
N ALA A 116 7.65 11.49 27.04
CA ALA A 116 6.38 12.05 26.57
C ALA A 116 6.52 12.83 25.25
N VAL A 117 7.71 13.40 24.97
CA VAL A 117 7.94 14.19 23.75
C VAL A 117 7.99 13.24 22.56
N ALA A 118 8.79 12.18 22.65
CA ALA A 118 8.87 11.16 21.60
C ALA A 118 7.53 10.43 21.41
N ALA A 119 6.83 10.10 22.50
CA ALA A 119 5.53 9.43 22.41
C ALA A 119 4.47 10.27 21.67
N ASN A 120 4.46 11.59 21.90
CA ASN A 120 3.55 12.50 21.21
C ASN A 120 3.92 12.68 19.74
N GLU A 121 5.23 12.80 19.43
CA GLU A 121 5.73 12.88 18.06
C GLU A 121 5.32 11.64 17.25
N PHE A 122 5.60 10.44 17.75
CA PHE A 122 5.22 9.21 17.07
C PHE A 122 3.69 9.08 16.92
N THR A 123 2.92 9.52 17.91
CA THR A 123 1.45 9.52 17.80
C THR A 123 0.96 10.47 16.69
N ALA A 124 1.57 11.66 16.57
CA ALA A 124 1.25 12.61 15.51
C ALA A 124 1.65 12.08 14.13
N GLN A 125 2.84 11.48 14.01
CA GLN A 125 3.31 10.88 12.75
C GLN A 125 2.43 9.70 12.31
N ALA A 126 1.90 8.90 13.24
CA ALA A 126 0.90 7.88 12.91
C ALA A 126 -0.37 8.50 12.30
N GLN A 127 -0.84 9.64 12.81
CA GLN A 127 -2.03 10.32 12.28
C GLN A 127 -1.77 10.90 10.88
N GLU A 128 -0.61 11.52 10.68
CA GLU A 128 -0.19 12.04 9.37
C GLU A 128 -0.07 10.92 8.34
N SER A 129 0.58 9.81 8.71
CA SER A 129 0.71 8.64 7.85
C SER A 129 -0.65 8.00 7.49
N ALA A 130 -1.60 7.96 8.43
CA ALA A 130 -2.97 7.53 8.14
C ALA A 130 -3.65 8.45 7.10
N ALA A 131 -3.41 9.76 7.16
CA ALA A 131 -3.91 10.71 6.17
C ALA A 131 -3.25 10.50 4.79
N HIS A 132 -1.94 10.29 4.73
CA HIS A 132 -1.24 9.96 3.49
C HIS A 132 -1.78 8.67 2.84
N ALA A 133 -1.96 7.61 3.62
CA ALA A 133 -2.55 6.36 3.12
C ALA A 133 -3.95 6.59 2.53
N ALA A 134 -4.78 7.42 3.17
CA ALA A 134 -6.10 7.78 2.65
C ALA A 134 -6.03 8.58 1.34
N ILE A 135 -5.07 9.52 1.23
CA ILE A 135 -4.81 10.28 0.00
C ILE A 135 -4.39 9.34 -1.14
N PHE A 136 -3.44 8.44 -0.89
CA PHE A 136 -2.98 7.49 -1.92
C PHE A 136 -4.05 6.49 -2.32
N LYS A 137 -4.86 5.98 -1.38
CA LYS A 137 -6.02 5.13 -1.69
C LYS A 137 -7.04 5.87 -2.55
N THR A 138 -7.30 7.14 -2.24
CA THR A 138 -8.19 7.98 -3.06
C THR A 138 -7.62 8.19 -4.45
N ALA A 139 -6.31 8.46 -4.57
CA ALA A 139 -5.65 8.59 -5.86
C ALA A 139 -5.75 7.28 -6.68
N ALA A 140 -5.40 6.14 -6.09
CA ALA A 140 -5.48 4.85 -6.76
C ALA A 140 -6.93 4.52 -7.20
N LYS A 141 -7.95 4.88 -6.42
CA LYS A 141 -9.35 4.77 -6.84
C LYS A 141 -9.67 5.67 -8.03
N ASN A 142 -9.26 6.95 -7.97
CA ASN A 142 -9.54 7.93 -9.02
C ASN A 142 -8.87 7.58 -10.36
N PHE A 143 -7.70 6.95 -10.31
CA PHE A 143 -6.99 6.47 -11.50
C PHE A 143 -7.43 5.07 -11.96
N GLY A 144 -8.40 4.43 -11.26
CA GLY A 144 -8.88 3.09 -11.60
C GLY A 144 -7.88 1.97 -11.28
N PHE A 145 -6.88 2.24 -10.45
CA PHE A 145 -5.83 1.28 -10.06
C PHE A 145 -6.18 0.44 -8.82
N LEU A 146 -7.27 0.78 -8.13
CA LEU A 146 -7.83 -0.06 -7.07
C LEU A 146 -9.01 -0.82 -7.67
N THR A 147 -8.78 -2.07 -8.08
CA THR A 147 -9.90 -2.99 -8.22
C THR A 147 -10.42 -3.35 -6.82
N SER A 148 -11.73 -3.57 -6.67
CA SER A 148 -12.36 -3.95 -5.39
C SER A 148 -11.72 -5.20 -4.76
N ILE A 149 -11.10 -6.03 -5.60
CA ILE A 149 -10.44 -7.30 -5.29
C ILE A 149 -9.10 -7.07 -4.56
N GLU A 150 -8.28 -6.13 -5.02
CA GLU A 150 -6.95 -5.89 -4.45
C GLU A 150 -7.04 -5.22 -3.07
N GLN A 151 -8.03 -4.34 -2.88
CA GLN A 151 -8.34 -3.80 -1.56
C GLN A 151 -8.77 -4.91 -0.59
N HIS A 152 -9.60 -5.85 -1.06
CA HIS A 152 -10.02 -6.98 -0.26
C HIS A 152 -8.86 -7.89 0.14
N HIS A 153 -7.97 -8.23 -0.80
CA HIS A 153 -6.78 -9.04 -0.51
C HIS A 153 -5.90 -8.35 0.53
N ALA A 154 -5.61 -7.06 0.38
CA ALA A 154 -4.81 -6.30 1.33
C ALA A 154 -5.43 -6.29 2.74
N GLU A 155 -6.75 -6.09 2.83
CA GLU A 155 -7.50 -6.12 4.09
C GLU A 155 -7.50 -7.52 4.73
N GLN A 156 -7.65 -8.59 3.95
CA GLN A 156 -7.60 -9.96 4.45
C GLN A 156 -6.21 -10.37 4.96
N TYR A 157 -5.14 -9.99 4.26
CA TYR A 157 -3.78 -10.26 4.73
C TYR A 157 -3.48 -9.53 6.03
N HIS A 158 -3.93 -8.27 6.14
CA HIS A 158 -3.79 -7.51 7.38
C HIS A 158 -4.56 -8.16 8.53
N GLU A 159 -5.82 -8.55 8.31
CA GLU A 159 -6.63 -9.23 9.32
C GLU A 159 -6.04 -10.59 9.73
N ALA A 160 -5.54 -11.37 8.76
CA ALA A 160 -4.84 -12.63 9.05
C ALA A 160 -3.58 -12.39 9.90
N LEU A 161 -2.82 -11.33 9.62
CA LEU A 161 -1.67 -10.91 10.44
C LEU A 161 -2.10 -10.49 11.86
N THR A 162 -3.19 -9.73 12.00
CA THR A 162 -3.74 -9.35 13.30
C THR A 162 -4.14 -10.58 14.12
N ILE A 163 -4.83 -11.54 13.51
CA ILE A 163 -5.23 -12.79 14.16
C ILE A 163 -4.01 -13.63 14.56
N LEU A 164 -3.02 -13.76 13.67
CA LEU A 164 -1.77 -14.47 13.96
C LEU A 164 -0.99 -13.84 15.13
N LYS A 165 -1.12 -12.51 15.31
CA LYS A 165 -0.55 -11.76 16.43
C LYS A 165 -1.44 -11.76 17.68
N GLY A 166 -2.51 -12.55 17.72
CA GLY A 166 -3.41 -12.73 18.88
C GLY A 166 -4.54 -11.71 18.98
N GLY A 167 -4.77 -10.90 17.95
CA GLY A 167 -5.90 -9.98 17.86
C GLY A 167 -7.22 -10.69 17.50
N LEU A 168 -8.34 -10.04 17.81
CA LEU A 168 -9.68 -10.55 17.46
C LEU A 168 -10.06 -10.17 16.02
N PRO A 169 -10.78 -11.04 15.29
CA PRO A 169 -11.32 -10.72 13.97
C PRO A 169 -12.30 -9.54 14.05
N LYS A 170 -12.37 -8.72 12.99
CA LYS A 170 -13.31 -7.60 12.95
C LYS A 170 -14.73 -8.13 12.69
N ILE A 171 -15.71 -7.66 13.47
CA ILE A 171 -17.12 -7.97 13.23
C ILE A 171 -17.58 -7.18 12.00
N ARG A 172 -18.13 -7.89 11.01
CA ARG A 172 -18.64 -7.30 9.77
C ARG A 172 -20.17 -7.38 9.76
N ALA A 173 -20.84 -6.33 9.30
CA ALA A 173 -22.31 -6.27 9.18
C ALA A 173 -22.74 -6.31 7.71
N ALA A 174 -23.82 -7.04 7.40
CA ALA A 174 -24.44 -7.03 6.09
C ALA A 174 -25.37 -5.81 5.98
N LYS A 175 -25.35 -5.11 4.84
CA LYS A 175 -26.31 -4.02 4.58
C LYS A 175 -27.65 -4.62 4.13
N ALA A 176 -28.75 -4.11 4.68
CA ALA A 176 -30.08 -4.72 4.53
C ALA A 176 -30.68 -4.64 3.11
N GLU A 177 -30.13 -3.84 2.20
CA GLU A 177 -30.74 -3.55 0.89
C GLU A 177 -30.17 -4.43 -0.25
N PRO A 178 -30.98 -5.31 -0.89
CA PRO A 178 -30.53 -6.25 -1.92
C PRO A 178 -29.84 -5.63 -3.14
N THR A 179 -30.25 -4.42 -3.53
CA THR A 179 -29.71 -3.65 -4.66
C THR A 179 -28.39 -2.95 -4.35
N THR A 180 -27.89 -3.07 -3.13
CA THR A 180 -26.58 -2.53 -2.71
C THR A 180 -25.73 -3.54 -1.95
N GLN A 181 -26.29 -4.71 -1.62
CA GLN A 181 -25.58 -5.78 -0.93
C GLN A 181 -24.56 -6.41 -1.87
N LYS A 182 -23.29 -6.14 -1.61
CA LYS A 182 -22.16 -6.71 -2.35
C LYS A 182 -21.94 -8.18 -2.01
N TRP A 183 -21.35 -8.91 -2.94
CA TRP A 183 -21.05 -10.34 -2.80
C TRP A 183 -19.61 -10.61 -3.17
N ILE A 184 -18.98 -11.52 -2.45
CA ILE A 184 -17.58 -11.87 -2.66
C ILE A 184 -17.42 -13.33 -3.07
N CYS A 185 -16.68 -13.55 -4.14
CA CYS A 185 -16.26 -14.87 -4.59
C CYS A 185 -15.28 -15.48 -3.58
N ARG A 186 -15.63 -16.60 -2.96
CA ARG A 186 -14.73 -17.27 -1.99
C ARG A 186 -13.45 -17.83 -2.61
N GLN A 187 -13.38 -17.96 -3.93
CA GLN A 187 -12.23 -18.55 -4.62
C GLN A 187 -11.17 -17.51 -4.97
N CYS A 188 -11.56 -16.36 -5.53
CA CYS A 188 -10.62 -15.34 -5.99
C CYS A 188 -10.81 -13.97 -5.34
N SER A 189 -11.80 -13.84 -4.44
CA SER A 189 -12.17 -12.59 -3.77
C SER A 189 -12.70 -11.47 -4.68
N MET A 190 -13.16 -11.82 -5.89
CA MET A 190 -13.90 -10.86 -6.72
C MET A 190 -15.14 -10.38 -5.99
N ILE A 191 -15.35 -9.06 -5.92
CA ILE A 191 -16.55 -8.47 -5.34
C ILE A 191 -17.52 -8.09 -6.46
N TYR A 192 -18.67 -8.75 -6.49
CA TYR A 192 -19.82 -8.30 -7.25
C TYR A 192 -20.51 -7.16 -6.50
N ASP A 193 -20.63 -6.00 -7.15
CA ASP A 193 -21.37 -4.84 -6.67
C ASP A 193 -22.64 -4.67 -7.51
N PRO A 194 -23.84 -4.90 -6.94
CA PRO A 194 -25.10 -4.69 -7.66
C PRO A 194 -25.22 -3.31 -8.30
N VAL A 195 -24.62 -2.26 -7.72
CA VAL A 195 -24.67 -0.90 -8.29
C VAL A 195 -23.95 -0.83 -9.65
N VAL A 196 -22.88 -1.61 -9.80
CA VAL A 196 -22.06 -1.66 -11.02
C VAL A 196 -22.56 -2.73 -11.98
N GLY A 197 -23.05 -3.86 -11.46
CA GLY A 197 -23.37 -5.05 -12.26
C GLY A 197 -22.11 -5.75 -12.78
N ASP A 198 -22.28 -6.51 -13.87
CA ASP A 198 -21.20 -7.12 -14.65
C ASP A 198 -21.54 -7.05 -16.15
N PRO A 199 -21.48 -5.85 -16.77
CA PRO A 199 -21.97 -5.63 -18.14
C PRO A 199 -21.24 -6.46 -19.20
N ASP A 200 -19.97 -6.76 -18.97
CA ASP A 200 -19.14 -7.57 -19.88
C ASP A 200 -19.64 -9.02 -19.95
N SER A 201 -20.22 -9.52 -18.86
CA SER A 201 -20.90 -10.82 -18.80
C SER A 201 -22.43 -10.71 -18.99
N GLY A 202 -22.93 -9.54 -19.40
CA GLY A 202 -24.35 -9.32 -19.68
C GLY A 202 -25.24 -8.99 -18.47
N ILE A 203 -24.66 -8.69 -17.31
CA ILE A 203 -25.41 -8.30 -16.11
C ILE A 203 -25.44 -6.78 -15.98
N ALA A 204 -26.61 -6.18 -16.12
CA ALA A 204 -26.76 -4.72 -16.09
C ALA A 204 -26.46 -4.12 -14.71
N PRO A 205 -26.00 -2.85 -14.65
CA PRO A 205 -25.93 -2.10 -13.40
C PRO A 205 -27.28 -2.04 -12.69
N GLY A 206 -27.28 -2.13 -11.37
CA GLY A 206 -28.47 -2.19 -10.52
C GLY A 206 -29.03 -3.60 -10.28
N THR A 207 -28.47 -4.64 -10.89
CA THR A 207 -28.98 -6.03 -10.76
C THR A 207 -28.61 -6.62 -9.38
N PRO A 208 -29.58 -6.95 -8.51
CA PRO A 208 -29.30 -7.67 -7.26
C PRO A 208 -28.62 -9.02 -7.53
N PHE A 209 -27.73 -9.46 -6.64
CA PHE A 209 -27.04 -10.75 -6.83
C PHE A 209 -28.00 -11.95 -6.93
N ALA A 210 -29.15 -11.86 -6.24
CA ALA A 210 -30.20 -12.86 -6.33
C ALA A 210 -30.72 -13.05 -7.77
N ASP A 211 -30.78 -11.96 -8.54
CA ASP A 211 -31.37 -11.89 -9.87
C ASP A 211 -30.38 -12.23 -11.00
N ILE A 212 -29.10 -12.46 -10.68
CA ILE A 212 -28.11 -12.94 -11.64
C ILE A 212 -28.51 -14.37 -12.09
N PRO A 213 -28.38 -14.74 -13.37
CA PRO A 213 -28.56 -16.12 -13.82
C PRO A 213 -27.65 -17.13 -13.10
N ASP A 214 -28.11 -18.36 -12.88
CA ASP A 214 -27.33 -19.39 -12.18
C ASP A 214 -26.14 -19.92 -13.00
N ASP A 215 -26.19 -19.74 -14.33
CA ASP A 215 -25.11 -20.03 -15.27
C ASP A 215 -24.11 -18.86 -15.43
N TRP A 216 -24.26 -17.79 -14.65
CA TRP A 216 -23.23 -16.76 -14.54
C TRP A 216 -22.01 -17.31 -13.78
N HIS A 217 -20.84 -17.01 -14.31
CA HIS A 217 -19.55 -17.40 -13.74
C HIS A 217 -18.77 -16.16 -13.35
N CYS A 218 -18.02 -16.26 -12.26
CA CYS A 218 -17.11 -15.20 -11.81
C CYS A 218 -16.20 -14.78 -12.96
N PRO A 219 -16.17 -13.49 -13.36
CA PRO A 219 -15.39 -13.03 -14.51
C PRO A 219 -13.88 -13.14 -14.32
N ILE A 220 -13.43 -13.36 -13.07
CA ILE A 220 -12.02 -13.45 -12.71
C ILE A 220 -11.50 -14.88 -12.70
N CYS A 221 -12.28 -15.84 -12.18
CA CYS A 221 -11.79 -17.22 -11.97
C CYS A 221 -12.70 -18.31 -12.52
N GLY A 222 -13.83 -17.96 -13.13
CA GLY A 222 -14.79 -18.92 -13.68
C GLY A 222 -15.56 -19.71 -12.62
N ALA A 223 -15.45 -19.37 -11.33
CA ALA A 223 -16.24 -20.00 -10.29
C ALA A 223 -17.73 -19.74 -10.48
N THR A 224 -18.58 -20.72 -10.16
CA THR A 224 -20.04 -20.57 -10.27
C THR A 224 -20.58 -19.57 -9.25
N LYS A 225 -21.78 -19.02 -9.50
CA LYS A 225 -22.51 -18.12 -8.60
C LYS A 225 -22.59 -18.63 -7.14
N SER A 226 -22.69 -19.96 -6.95
CA SER A 226 -22.72 -20.60 -5.62
C SER A 226 -21.45 -20.43 -4.77
N THR A 227 -20.33 -20.04 -5.39
CA THR A 227 -19.07 -19.78 -4.68
C THR A 227 -19.09 -18.43 -3.96
N PHE A 228 -20.03 -17.54 -4.29
CA PHE A 228 -20.14 -16.23 -3.67
C PHE A 228 -20.83 -16.29 -2.31
N MET A 229 -20.42 -15.38 -1.43
CA MET A 229 -21.07 -15.13 -0.15
C MET A 229 -21.28 -13.63 0.05
N ILE A 230 -22.15 -13.27 0.99
CA ILE A 230 -22.39 -11.88 1.35
C ILE A 230 -21.06 -11.20 1.73
N TYR A 231 -20.75 -10.10 1.06
CA TYR A 231 -19.65 -9.24 1.45
C TYR A 231 -20.15 -8.25 2.49
N ALA A 232 -19.79 -8.51 3.75
CA ALA A 232 -20.09 -7.61 4.85
C ALA A 232 -19.01 -6.52 4.89
N GLU A 233 -19.42 -5.27 4.67
CA GLU A 233 -18.52 -4.11 4.76
C GLU A 233 -18.22 -3.82 6.23
N VAL A 234 -17.02 -3.32 6.52
CA VAL A 234 -16.69 -2.84 7.86
C VAL A 234 -17.46 -1.53 8.06
N GLU A 235 -18.37 -1.48 9.03
CA GLU A 235 -18.97 -0.22 9.46
C GLU A 235 -17.84 0.67 10.00
N ALA A 236 -17.69 1.86 9.42
CA ALA A 236 -16.79 2.86 9.96
C ALA A 236 -17.32 3.26 11.34
N ALA A 237 -16.53 2.98 12.38
CA ALA A 237 -16.73 3.50 13.73
C ALA A 237 -16.30 4.97 13.81
#